data_AF-A0A089NKN7-F1
#
_entry.id   AF-A0A089NKN7-F1
#
_cell.length_a   1.000
_cell.length_b   1.000
_cell.length_c   1.000
_cell.angle_alpha   90.00
_cell.angle_beta   90.00
_cell.angle_gamma   90.00
#
_symmetry.space_group_name_H-M   'P 1'
#
loop_
_entity.id
_entity.type
_entity.pdbx_description
1 polymer ?
#
loop_
_entity_poly.entity_id
_entity_poly.type
_entity_poly.pdbx_seq_one_letter_code
_entity_poly.pdbx_strand_id
1 'polypeptide(L)'
;MQKGLSLKIHWMAAVVLIAFAGMFITGGTSEGSGSTIKPGTVYTRNSAGEQVIAYDAGHSYALDKEGRVIISYNNGKSKVKAPLALNSGYAEESGMTADGAGFFISTDKTAIVYGGSGAIPVQVLITNDQGKTWNTYPVTREITGTTKNVGFITQNDGWMVLNSFKGMGSEDHYIYKTRDGGKTWSEVKGNANEVYARVLTGAGFANDKIGFMGFRYETDFQPAICWTQDGGKSWTKLHIKLPAGFEDYGLTPLSPVFKGAKGKFPIQLSKDGASNVVGTIYLTSNDYGKTWRYDKK
;
A
#
# COMPACT_ATOMS: atom_id res chain seq x y z
N MET A 1 -28.91 76.40 -26.89
CA MET A 1 -29.50 75.72 -25.73
C MET A 1 -29.64 74.25 -26.06
N GLN A 2 -29.09 73.36 -25.22
CA GLN A 2 -29.15 71.90 -25.36
C GLN A 2 -30.59 71.39 -25.53
N LYS A 3 -30.76 70.33 -26.34
CA LYS A 3 -31.55 69.15 -25.97
C LYS A 3 -31.18 67.98 -26.89
N GLY A 4 -30.96 66.83 -26.27
CA GLY A 4 -30.24 65.70 -26.81
C GLY A 4 -31.04 64.87 -27.82
N LEU A 5 -30.30 64.23 -28.72
CA LEU A 5 -30.80 63.20 -29.61
C LEU A 5 -30.48 61.83 -28.98
N SER A 6 -31.53 61.13 -28.57
CA SER A 6 -31.48 59.74 -28.09
C SER A 6 -31.38 58.81 -29.30
N LEU A 7 -30.25 58.09 -29.41
CA LEU A 7 -30.07 57.03 -30.40
C LEU A 7 -30.45 55.68 -29.75
N LYS A 8 -31.62 55.14 -30.11
CA LYS A 8 -32.03 53.77 -29.76
C LYS A 8 -31.38 52.80 -30.75
N ILE A 9 -30.39 52.05 -30.31
CA ILE A 9 -29.78 50.96 -31.07
C ILE A 9 -30.61 49.68 -30.82
N HIS A 10 -31.30 49.20 -31.86
CA HIS A 10 -31.91 47.87 -31.90
C HIS A 10 -30.82 46.85 -32.28
N TRP A 11 -30.64 45.82 -31.43
CA TRP A 11 -29.80 44.67 -31.75
C TRP A 11 -30.57 43.72 -32.67
N MET A 12 -30.04 43.48 -33.88
CA MET A 12 -30.46 42.38 -34.74
C MET A 12 -29.88 41.07 -34.19
N ALA A 13 -30.75 40.10 -33.91
CA ALA A 13 -30.36 38.74 -33.55
C ALA A 13 -29.85 38.00 -34.81
N ALA A 14 -28.57 37.60 -34.81
CA ALA A 14 -28.03 36.67 -35.78
C ALA A 14 -28.18 35.24 -35.22
N VAL A 15 -29.00 34.43 -35.88
CA VAL A 15 -29.09 32.98 -35.65
C VAL A 15 -27.88 32.32 -36.30
N VAL A 16 -26.92 31.88 -35.50
CA VAL A 16 -25.82 31.04 -35.97
C VAL A 16 -26.20 29.59 -35.71
N LEU A 17 -26.49 28.85 -36.78
CA LEU A 17 -26.53 27.39 -36.77
C LEU A 17 -25.11 26.85 -36.57
N ILE A 18 -24.80 26.34 -35.39
CA ILE A 18 -23.57 25.56 -35.16
C ILE A 18 -23.94 24.09 -35.33
N ALA A 19 -23.37 23.47 -36.36
CA ALA A 19 -23.43 22.03 -36.57
C ALA A 19 -22.69 21.31 -35.43
N PHE A 20 -23.39 20.44 -34.71
CA PHE A 20 -22.78 19.50 -33.78
C PHE A 20 -22.03 18.42 -34.59
N ALA A 21 -20.73 18.61 -34.77
CA ALA A 21 -19.84 17.49 -35.03
C ALA A 21 -19.63 16.76 -33.70
N GLY A 22 -20.28 15.59 -33.56
CA GLY A 22 -20.09 14.69 -32.43
C GLY A 22 -18.63 14.23 -32.38
N MET A 23 -17.82 14.90 -31.58
CA MET A 23 -16.49 14.43 -31.21
C MET A 23 -16.71 13.38 -30.13
N PHE A 24 -16.72 12.11 -30.51
CA PHE A 24 -16.49 11.01 -29.58
C PHE A 24 -15.11 11.24 -28.97
N ILE A 25 -15.06 11.80 -27.77
CA ILE A 25 -13.90 11.64 -26.90
C ILE A 25 -13.91 10.18 -26.52
N THR A 26 -13.23 9.35 -27.31
CA THR A 26 -12.78 8.05 -26.83
C THR A 26 -11.99 8.34 -25.56
N GLY A 27 -12.57 7.97 -24.42
CA GLY A 27 -11.90 8.04 -23.13
C GLY A 27 -10.63 7.21 -23.25
N GLY A 28 -9.51 7.90 -23.49
CA GLY A 28 -8.20 7.34 -23.28
C GLY A 28 -8.12 7.03 -21.80
N THR A 29 -8.30 5.76 -21.45
CA THR A 29 -7.74 5.23 -20.23
C THR A 29 -6.27 5.61 -20.26
N SER A 30 -5.84 6.49 -19.37
CA SER A 30 -4.43 6.59 -19.02
C SER A 30 -4.07 5.26 -18.34
N GLU A 31 -3.85 4.22 -19.13
CA GLU A 31 -3.00 3.12 -18.71
C GLU A 31 -1.68 3.78 -18.33
N GLY A 32 -1.35 3.71 -17.04
CA GLY A 32 -0.20 4.42 -16.48
C GLY A 32 1.03 4.14 -17.32
N SER A 33 1.59 5.19 -17.92
CA SER A 33 2.82 5.15 -18.73
C SER A 33 4.07 4.92 -17.88
N GLY A 34 3.93 4.30 -16.71
CA GLY A 34 5.03 3.92 -15.85
C GLY A 34 5.64 2.61 -16.36
N SER A 35 6.95 2.59 -16.54
CA SER A 35 7.67 1.34 -16.82
C SER A 35 7.31 0.29 -15.77
N THR A 36 7.11 -0.94 -16.25
CA THR A 36 6.83 -2.11 -15.40
C THR A 36 7.93 -2.28 -14.37
N ILE A 37 7.55 -2.51 -13.11
CA ILE A 37 8.49 -2.77 -12.03
C ILE A 37 8.52 -4.27 -11.71
N LYS A 38 9.72 -4.84 -11.49
CA LYS A 38 9.83 -6.21 -10.98
C LYS A 38 9.22 -6.32 -9.58
N PRO A 39 8.57 -7.45 -9.25
CA PRO A 39 8.11 -7.71 -7.90
C PRO A 39 9.25 -7.56 -6.88
N GLY A 40 8.94 -6.95 -5.74
CA GLY A 40 9.85 -6.90 -4.61
C GLY A 40 9.54 -7.97 -3.57
N THR A 41 10.49 -8.24 -2.66
CA THR A 41 10.19 -9.01 -1.46
C THR A 41 9.24 -8.21 -0.59
N VAL A 42 8.15 -8.84 -0.15
CA VAL A 42 7.08 -8.20 0.62
C VAL A 42 7.11 -8.72 2.06
N TYR A 43 7.48 -7.82 2.96
CA TYR A 43 7.45 -8.03 4.41
C TYR A 43 6.09 -7.60 4.97
N THR A 44 5.63 -8.34 5.98
CA THR A 44 4.31 -8.18 6.59
C THR A 44 4.40 -8.61 8.06
N ARG A 45 3.30 -8.58 8.80
CA ARG A 45 3.26 -9.11 10.17
C ARG A 45 2.19 -10.17 10.33
N ASN A 46 2.46 -11.17 11.16
CA ASN A 46 1.45 -12.15 11.56
C ASN A 46 0.62 -11.64 12.75
N SER A 47 -0.33 -12.44 13.21
CA SER A 47 -1.20 -12.07 14.33
C SER A 47 -0.49 -11.96 15.69
N ALA A 48 0.70 -12.55 15.83
CA ALA A 48 1.56 -12.38 17.00
C ALA A 48 2.42 -11.10 16.92
N GLY A 49 2.33 -10.34 15.82
CA GLY A 49 3.13 -9.13 15.60
C GLY A 49 4.53 -9.41 15.04
N GLU A 50 4.88 -10.67 14.76
CA GLU A 50 6.18 -11.03 14.22
C GLU A 50 6.27 -10.67 12.74
N GLN A 51 7.43 -10.18 12.30
CA GLN A 51 7.65 -9.93 10.89
C GLN A 51 7.80 -11.26 10.14
N VAL A 52 7.04 -11.41 9.05
CA VAL A 52 7.10 -12.58 8.16
C VAL A 52 7.18 -12.14 6.70
N ILE A 53 7.59 -13.05 5.82
CA ILE A 53 7.68 -12.79 4.37
C ILE A 53 6.40 -13.31 3.72
N ALA A 54 5.59 -12.40 3.16
CA ALA A 54 4.40 -12.76 2.38
C ALA A 54 4.76 -13.27 0.98
N TYR A 55 5.86 -12.75 0.42
CA TYR A 55 6.38 -13.13 -0.88
C TYR A 55 7.89 -12.86 -0.94
N ASP A 56 8.66 -13.87 -1.33
CA ASP A 56 10.10 -13.78 -1.50
C ASP A 56 10.45 -13.57 -2.99
N ALA A 57 10.99 -12.40 -3.33
CA ALA A 57 11.50 -12.10 -4.66
C ALA A 57 13.01 -12.40 -4.81
N GLY A 58 13.62 -13.07 -3.82
CA GLY A 58 15.06 -13.28 -3.72
C GLY A 58 15.80 -12.04 -3.26
N HIS A 59 15.14 -11.17 -2.50
CA HIS A 59 15.71 -9.95 -1.94
C HIS A 59 15.47 -9.89 -0.44
N SER A 60 16.38 -9.29 0.30
CA SER A 60 16.24 -9.19 1.75
C SER A 60 16.96 -8.00 2.34
N TYR A 61 16.68 -7.72 3.61
CA TYR A 61 17.49 -6.81 4.41
C TYR A 61 18.01 -7.51 5.68
N ALA A 62 19.04 -6.93 6.27
CA ALA A 62 19.54 -7.26 7.60
C ALA A 62 20.08 -5.98 8.25
N LEU A 63 20.28 -6.01 9.56
CA LEU A 63 21.03 -4.98 10.28
C LEU A 63 22.44 -5.51 10.58
N ASP A 64 23.46 -4.66 10.43
CA ASP A 64 24.78 -4.95 11.01
C ASP A 64 24.81 -4.65 12.52
N LYS A 65 25.98 -4.87 13.15
CA LYS A 65 26.15 -4.72 14.61
C LYS A 65 25.86 -3.29 15.10
N GLU A 66 25.99 -2.31 14.21
CA GLU A 66 25.74 -0.90 14.48
C GLU A 66 24.33 -0.47 14.05
N GLY A 67 23.45 -1.43 13.71
CA GLY A 67 22.08 -1.16 13.28
C GLY A 67 21.97 -0.66 11.84
N ARG A 68 23.06 -0.63 11.05
CA ARG A 68 23.02 -0.10 9.68
C ARG A 68 22.32 -1.09 8.77
N VAL A 69 21.43 -0.58 7.94
CA VAL A 69 20.61 -1.40 7.05
C VAL A 69 21.45 -1.90 5.88
N ILE A 70 21.54 -3.22 5.75
CA ILE A 70 22.19 -3.92 4.64
C ILE A 70 21.10 -4.53 3.74
N ILE A 71 21.03 -4.09 2.50
CA ILE A 71 20.13 -4.65 1.49
C ILE A 71 20.88 -5.70 0.69
N SER A 72 20.24 -6.85 0.49
CA SER A 72 20.74 -8.00 -0.25
C SER A 72 19.82 -8.24 -1.46
N TYR A 73 20.40 -8.21 -2.67
CA TYR A 73 19.67 -8.47 -3.91
C TYR A 73 20.07 -9.81 -4.52
N ASN A 74 19.18 -10.36 -5.34
CA ASN A 74 19.38 -11.55 -6.16
C ASN A 74 19.97 -12.74 -5.38
N ASN A 75 19.32 -13.12 -4.27
CA ASN A 75 19.74 -14.20 -3.38
C ASN A 75 21.16 -14.01 -2.82
N GLY A 76 21.50 -12.77 -2.44
CA GLY A 76 22.80 -12.46 -1.83
C GLY A 76 23.94 -12.22 -2.81
N LYS A 77 23.70 -12.25 -4.12
CA LYS A 77 24.73 -11.96 -5.14
C LYS A 77 25.32 -10.56 -5.03
N SER A 78 24.54 -9.60 -4.54
CA SER A 78 25.03 -8.25 -4.27
C SER A 78 24.43 -7.72 -2.98
N LYS A 79 25.27 -7.08 -2.16
CA LYS A 79 24.86 -6.42 -0.94
C LYS A 79 25.29 -4.95 -0.96
N VAL A 80 24.44 -4.08 -0.41
CA VAL A 80 24.72 -2.65 -0.30
C VAL A 80 24.29 -2.16 1.06
N LYS A 81 25.06 -1.21 1.61
CA LYS A 81 24.71 -0.52 2.85
C LYS A 81 23.86 0.70 2.50
N ALA A 82 22.63 0.74 2.97
CA ALA A 82 21.80 1.93 2.86
C ALA A 82 22.32 3.00 3.84
N PRO A 83 22.19 4.30 3.53
CA PRO A 83 22.53 5.40 4.44
C PRO A 83 21.46 5.56 5.53
N LEU A 84 21.15 4.47 6.25
CA LEU A 84 20.13 4.41 7.28
C LEU A 84 20.59 3.42 8.37
N ALA A 85 20.44 3.83 9.62
CA ALA A 85 20.58 2.97 10.78
C ALA A 85 19.24 2.86 11.49
N LEU A 86 18.89 1.65 11.91
CA LEU A 86 17.69 1.31 12.64
C LEU A 86 18.06 0.51 13.89
N ASN A 87 17.31 0.71 14.96
CA ASN A 87 17.44 -0.05 16.18
C ASN A 87 16.82 -1.45 15.99
N SER A 88 17.48 -2.46 16.54
CA SER A 88 16.91 -3.80 16.69
C SER A 88 15.91 -3.80 17.85
N GLY A 89 14.67 -4.18 17.60
CA GLY A 89 13.62 -4.35 18.61
C GLY A 89 12.57 -3.23 18.69
N TYR A 90 11.63 -3.39 19.62
CA TYR A 90 10.52 -2.47 19.88
C TYR A 90 10.97 -1.28 20.74
N ALA A 91 11.52 -0.25 20.08
CA ALA A 91 11.65 1.09 20.64
C ALA A 91 10.65 2.03 19.95
N GLU A 92 9.36 1.87 20.30
CA GLU A 92 8.20 2.56 19.67
C GLU A 92 8.42 4.07 19.56
N GLU A 93 9.06 4.67 20.56
CA GLU A 93 9.19 6.13 20.67
C GLU A 93 10.12 6.77 19.65
N SER A 94 11.04 6.01 19.03
CA SER A 94 12.00 6.61 18.10
C SER A 94 11.47 6.70 16.66
N GLY A 95 10.57 5.80 16.25
CA GLY A 95 10.23 5.59 14.84
C GLY A 95 11.39 5.04 13.99
N MET A 96 12.53 4.71 14.61
CA MET A 96 13.78 4.29 13.96
C MET A 96 14.08 2.81 14.26
N THR A 97 13.09 1.94 14.15
CA THR A 97 13.24 0.50 14.40
C THR A 97 13.07 -0.30 13.11
N ALA A 98 13.75 -1.44 12.99
CA ALA A 98 13.54 -2.33 11.85
C ALA A 98 12.11 -2.88 11.81
N ASP A 99 11.54 -3.12 12.99
CA ASP A 99 10.17 -3.61 13.13
C ASP A 99 9.16 -2.54 12.63
N GLY A 100 9.33 -1.28 13.02
CA GLY A 100 8.44 -0.19 12.65
C GLY A 100 8.66 0.37 11.23
N ALA A 101 9.67 -0.13 10.52
CA ALA A 101 9.98 0.30 9.16
C ALA A 101 9.25 -0.54 8.11
N GLY A 102 8.89 0.10 7.00
CA GLY A 102 8.29 -0.56 5.84
C GLY A 102 9.33 -0.78 4.75
N PHE A 103 9.41 -2.00 4.22
CA PHE A 103 10.38 -2.36 3.18
C PHE A 103 9.67 -2.81 1.90
N PHE A 104 10.06 -2.21 0.78
CA PHE A 104 9.84 -2.76 -0.56
C PHE A 104 11.21 -2.89 -1.22
N ILE A 105 11.65 -4.11 -1.50
CA ILE A 105 12.99 -4.36 -2.02
C ILE A 105 12.86 -5.06 -3.38
N SER A 106 13.16 -4.34 -4.46
CA SER A 106 13.21 -4.83 -5.84
C SER A 106 14.47 -4.30 -6.51
N THR A 107 15.01 -5.05 -7.49
CA THR A 107 16.17 -4.57 -8.25
C THR A 107 15.90 -3.29 -9.02
N ASP A 108 14.66 -3.03 -9.39
CA ASP A 108 14.29 -1.83 -10.14
C ASP A 108 13.96 -0.63 -9.23
N LYS A 109 13.63 -0.88 -7.95
CA LYS A 109 13.39 0.14 -6.91
C LYS A 109 13.42 -0.49 -5.53
N THR A 110 14.13 0.14 -4.60
CA THR A 110 14.03 -0.18 -3.17
C THR A 110 13.57 1.06 -2.42
N ALA A 111 12.58 0.88 -1.55
CA ALA A 111 12.05 1.92 -0.67
C ALA A 111 12.03 1.42 0.78
N ILE A 112 12.51 2.25 1.69
CA ILE A 112 12.49 2.02 3.13
C ILE A 112 11.76 3.18 3.77
N VAL A 113 10.61 2.93 4.38
CA VAL A 113 9.83 3.94 5.11
C VAL A 113 10.14 3.83 6.60
N TYR A 114 10.51 4.94 7.22
CA TYR A 114 10.92 5.00 8.62
C TYR A 114 10.48 6.34 9.26
N GLY A 115 10.78 6.53 10.54
CA GLY A 115 10.32 7.68 11.32
C GLY A 115 8.88 7.51 11.80
N GLY A 116 8.18 8.62 12.00
CA GLY A 116 6.84 8.63 12.60
C GLY A 116 6.87 8.64 14.11
N SER A 117 7.85 9.33 14.70
CA SER A 117 7.86 9.70 16.12
C SER A 117 7.64 11.20 16.27
N GLY A 118 7.36 11.68 17.49
CA GLY A 118 7.22 13.13 17.76
C GLY A 118 8.44 13.95 17.34
N ALA A 119 9.63 13.35 17.31
CA ALA A 119 10.88 14.00 16.88
C ALA A 119 11.19 13.79 15.39
N ILE A 120 10.87 12.63 14.83
CA ILE A 120 11.27 12.23 13.47
C ILE A 120 10.02 12.04 12.61
N PRO A 121 9.79 12.90 11.59
CA PRO A 121 8.66 12.73 10.70
C PRO A 121 8.79 11.45 9.87
N VAL A 122 7.68 10.97 9.33
CA VAL A 122 7.70 9.82 8.42
C VAL A 122 8.43 10.23 7.14
N GLN A 123 9.41 9.42 6.75
CA GLN A 123 10.25 9.62 5.58
C GLN A 123 10.38 8.33 4.79
N VAL A 124 10.69 8.45 3.50
CA VAL A 124 11.03 7.32 2.65
C VAL A 124 12.42 7.51 2.05
N LEU A 125 13.27 6.50 2.22
CA LEU A 125 14.59 6.40 1.60
C LEU A 125 14.47 5.52 0.35
N ILE A 126 14.84 6.04 -0.81
CA ILE A 126 14.64 5.40 -2.11
C ILE A 126 15.96 5.27 -2.87
N THR A 127 16.13 4.13 -3.52
CA THR A 127 17.11 3.91 -4.59
C THR A 127 16.42 3.29 -5.82
N ASN A 128 16.87 3.68 -7.01
CA ASN A 128 16.44 3.08 -8.29
C ASN A 128 17.59 2.33 -9.00
N ASP A 129 18.75 2.20 -8.33
CA ASP A 129 19.97 1.68 -8.94
C ASP A 129 20.68 0.67 -8.02
N GLN A 130 19.88 -0.08 -7.26
CA GLN A 130 20.33 -1.10 -6.31
C GLN A 130 21.30 -0.55 -5.23
N GLY A 131 21.07 0.70 -4.83
CA GLY A 131 21.76 1.36 -3.72
C GLY A 131 23.08 2.04 -4.08
N LYS A 132 23.36 2.29 -5.37
CA LYS A 132 24.49 3.14 -5.78
C LYS A 132 24.22 4.60 -5.40
N THR A 133 22.97 5.05 -5.57
CA THR A 133 22.49 6.35 -5.13
C THR A 133 21.23 6.21 -4.31
N TRP A 134 21.06 7.13 -3.36
CA TRP A 134 19.95 7.16 -2.41
C TRP A 134 19.42 8.57 -2.25
N ASN A 135 18.10 8.71 -2.15
CA ASN A 135 17.43 9.96 -1.85
C ASN A 135 16.39 9.76 -0.75
N THR A 136 16.27 10.72 0.15
CA THR A 136 15.25 10.74 1.20
C THR A 136 14.18 11.77 0.88
N TYR A 137 12.93 11.38 0.99
CA TYR A 137 11.78 12.25 0.77
C TYR A 137 10.85 12.25 2.00
N PRO A 138 10.31 13.41 2.41
CA PRO A 138 9.34 13.48 3.48
C PRO A 138 7.99 12.90 3.03
N VAL A 139 7.27 12.28 3.96
CA VAL A 139 5.90 11.79 3.74
C VAL A 139 4.91 12.63 4.53
N THR A 140 5.07 12.70 5.85
CA THR A 140 4.17 13.45 6.75
C THR A 140 4.82 13.70 8.11
N ARG A 141 4.40 14.77 8.79
CA ARG A 141 4.77 15.06 10.19
C ARG A 141 3.65 14.74 11.19
N GLU A 142 2.43 14.54 10.69
CA GLU A 142 1.20 14.58 11.50
C GLU A 142 0.84 13.24 12.15
N ILE A 143 1.55 12.16 11.79
CA ILE A 143 1.19 10.80 12.21
C ILE A 143 2.34 10.16 12.97
N THR A 144 2.05 9.69 14.17
CA THR A 144 2.89 8.72 14.88
C THR A 144 2.59 7.32 14.34
N GLY A 145 3.48 6.83 13.49
CA GLY A 145 3.30 5.59 12.75
C GLY A 145 4.06 4.42 13.39
N THR A 146 3.35 3.43 13.94
CA THR A 146 3.95 2.26 14.61
C THR A 146 4.50 1.25 13.59
N THR A 147 3.73 0.97 12.54
CA THR A 147 4.11 0.06 11.46
C THR A 147 3.76 0.67 10.11
N LYS A 148 4.46 0.22 9.07
CA LYS A 148 4.43 0.84 7.74
C LYS A 148 4.47 -0.24 6.68
N ASN A 149 3.49 -0.23 5.79
CA ASN A 149 3.50 -1.05 4.58
C ASN A 149 3.71 -0.12 3.39
N VAL A 150 4.54 -0.55 2.43
CA VAL A 150 4.86 0.23 1.24
C VAL A 150 5.00 -0.69 0.04
N GLY A 151 4.58 -0.22 -1.13
CA GLY A 151 4.78 -0.94 -2.37
C GLY A 151 4.63 -0.04 -3.60
N PHE A 152 5.09 -0.56 -4.73
CA PHE A 152 5.04 0.12 -6.02
C PHE A 152 4.37 -0.76 -7.07
N ILE A 153 3.48 -0.13 -7.85
CA ILE A 153 2.75 -0.76 -8.96
C ILE A 153 3.54 -0.54 -10.26
N THR A 154 4.11 0.65 -10.42
CA THR A 154 5.01 1.03 -11.52
C THR A 154 6.23 1.75 -10.94
N GLN A 155 7.17 2.18 -11.79
CA GLN A 155 8.26 3.05 -11.35
C GLN A 155 7.80 4.37 -10.71
N ASN A 156 6.61 4.85 -11.05
CA ASN A 156 6.08 6.13 -10.62
C ASN A 156 4.94 5.99 -9.59
N ASP A 157 4.10 4.98 -9.77
CA ASP A 157 2.90 4.78 -8.96
C ASP A 157 3.18 3.87 -7.77
N GLY A 158 2.99 4.41 -6.57
CA GLY A 158 3.23 3.70 -5.32
C GLY A 158 2.15 3.98 -4.29
N TRP A 159 2.17 3.16 -3.24
CA TRP A 159 1.24 3.23 -2.14
C TRP A 159 1.97 2.99 -0.83
N MET A 160 1.41 3.55 0.24
CA MET A 160 1.88 3.36 1.60
C MET A 160 0.68 3.32 2.54
N VAL A 161 0.73 2.46 3.54
CA VAL A 161 -0.23 2.43 4.65
C VAL A 161 0.57 2.63 5.93
N LEU A 162 0.25 3.70 6.65
CA LEU A 162 0.81 4.03 7.95
C LEU A 162 -0.22 3.68 9.03
N ASN A 163 0.22 2.98 10.07
CA ASN A 163 -0.66 2.56 11.16
C ASN A 163 -0.34 3.33 12.45
N SER A 164 -1.36 3.74 13.19
CA SER A 164 -1.21 4.39 14.50
C SER A 164 -2.01 3.61 15.55
N PHE A 165 -1.30 2.92 16.45
CA PHE A 165 -1.91 2.11 17.48
C PHE A 165 -2.65 2.95 18.52
N LYS A 166 -3.89 2.57 18.86
CA LYS A 166 -4.75 3.27 19.82
C LYS A 166 -5.00 2.49 21.11
N GLY A 167 -4.53 1.24 21.20
CA GLY A 167 -4.79 0.36 22.34
C GLY A 167 -5.88 -0.69 22.05
N MET A 168 -5.93 -1.74 22.88
CA MET A 168 -6.94 -2.81 22.82
C MET A 168 -7.16 -3.43 21.42
N GLY A 169 -6.09 -3.54 20.62
CA GLY A 169 -6.15 -4.08 19.26
C GLY A 169 -6.77 -3.14 18.21
N SER A 170 -6.91 -1.86 18.53
CA SER A 170 -7.36 -0.81 17.61
C SER A 170 -6.18 -0.05 16.99
N GLU A 171 -6.28 0.22 15.70
CA GLU A 171 -5.30 1.00 14.92
C GLU A 171 -6.04 1.95 13.96
N ASP A 172 -5.52 3.17 13.81
CA ASP A 172 -5.87 4.01 12.67
C ASP A 172 -4.96 3.68 11.48
N HIS A 173 -5.53 3.68 10.28
CA HIS A 173 -4.85 3.45 9.01
C HIS A 173 -4.90 4.71 8.16
N TYR A 174 -3.73 5.12 7.68
CA TYR A 174 -3.58 6.29 6.82
C TYR A 174 -2.96 5.87 5.49
N ILE A 175 -3.70 6.06 4.41
CA ILE A 175 -3.33 5.60 3.07
C ILE A 175 -2.70 6.77 2.31
N TYR A 176 -1.51 6.55 1.77
CA TYR A 176 -0.81 7.50 0.93
C TYR A 176 -0.56 6.93 -0.45
N LYS A 177 -0.58 7.80 -1.45
CA LYS A 177 -0.24 7.49 -2.84
C LYS A 177 0.83 8.44 -3.36
N THR A 178 1.64 7.92 -4.26
CA THR A 178 2.61 8.69 -5.04
C THR A 178 2.40 8.41 -6.53
N ARG A 179 2.71 9.41 -7.37
CA ARG A 179 2.72 9.31 -8.84
C ARG A 179 4.04 9.75 -9.46
N ASP A 180 5.06 10.02 -8.63
CA ASP A 180 6.36 10.52 -9.06
C ASP A 180 7.53 9.66 -8.55
N GLY A 181 7.23 8.40 -8.23
CA GLY A 181 8.22 7.41 -7.79
C GLY A 181 8.60 7.54 -6.32
N GLY A 182 7.73 8.16 -5.51
CA GLY A 182 7.90 8.32 -4.06
C GLY A 182 8.60 9.60 -3.64
N LYS A 183 8.75 10.58 -4.56
CA LYS A 183 9.30 11.91 -4.24
C LYS A 183 8.29 12.76 -3.50
N THR A 184 7.02 12.64 -3.84
CA THR A 184 5.89 13.25 -3.13
C THR A 184 4.81 12.22 -2.83
N TRP A 185 4.15 12.40 -1.69
CA TRP A 185 3.08 11.54 -1.20
C TRP A 185 1.87 12.37 -0.84
N SER A 186 0.70 11.91 -1.25
CA SER A 186 -0.59 12.53 -0.92
C SER A 186 -1.44 11.54 -0.15
N GLU A 187 -2.01 11.98 0.96
CA GLU A 187 -2.95 11.17 1.72
C GLU A 187 -4.26 11.03 0.95
N VAL A 188 -4.79 9.82 0.89
CA VAL A 188 -6.13 9.53 0.37
C VAL A 188 -7.08 9.51 1.56
N LYS A 189 -7.85 10.59 1.71
CA LYS A 189 -8.93 10.66 2.70
C LYS A 189 -10.05 9.71 2.28
N GLY A 190 -10.32 8.72 3.12
CA GLY A 190 -11.34 7.71 2.90
C GLY A 190 -11.84 7.12 4.21
N ASN A 191 -12.70 6.12 4.12
CA ASN A 191 -13.44 5.55 5.26
C ASN A 191 -12.80 4.29 5.88
N ALA A 192 -11.51 4.02 5.65
CA ALA A 192 -10.84 2.80 6.12
C ALA A 192 -11.08 2.52 7.62
N ASN A 193 -10.91 3.55 8.45
CA ASN A 193 -11.03 3.45 9.92
C ASN A 193 -12.49 3.30 10.38
N GLU A 194 -13.46 3.75 9.58
CA GLU A 194 -14.89 3.57 9.84
C GLU A 194 -15.32 2.12 9.52
N VAL A 195 -14.66 1.50 8.54
CA VAL A 195 -14.98 0.14 8.07
C VAL A 195 -14.36 -0.92 8.98
N TYR A 196 -13.07 -0.76 9.30
CA TYR A 196 -12.33 -1.71 10.14
C TYR A 196 -11.03 -1.11 10.69
N ALA A 197 -11.06 -0.62 11.94
CA ALA A 197 -9.93 -0.06 12.66
C ALA A 197 -9.30 -1.11 13.61
N ARG A 198 -8.65 -2.11 13.04
CA ARG A 198 -8.04 -3.25 13.78
C ARG A 198 -6.59 -3.43 13.37
N VAL A 199 -5.84 -4.21 14.15
CA VAL A 199 -4.42 -4.46 13.88
C VAL A 199 -4.20 -4.94 12.44
N LEU A 200 -3.45 -4.15 11.65
CA LEU A 200 -3.14 -4.46 10.26
C LEU A 200 -2.04 -5.52 10.19
N THR A 201 -2.28 -6.58 9.44
CA THR A 201 -1.31 -7.67 9.22
C THR A 201 -0.69 -7.63 7.83
N GLY A 202 -1.36 -6.98 6.86
CA GLY A 202 -0.79 -6.73 5.54
C GLY A 202 -1.58 -5.76 4.68
N ALA A 203 -0.95 -5.27 3.62
CA ALA A 203 -1.59 -4.41 2.63
C ALA A 203 -0.98 -4.64 1.25
N GLY A 204 -1.76 -4.39 0.19
CA GLY A 204 -1.28 -4.49 -1.17
C GLY A 204 -2.25 -3.92 -2.19
N PHE A 205 -1.73 -3.29 -3.24
CA PHE A 205 -2.53 -2.77 -4.36
C PHE A 205 -2.22 -3.51 -5.65
N ALA A 206 -3.28 -3.90 -6.37
CA ALA A 206 -3.19 -4.54 -7.68
C ALA A 206 -2.97 -3.51 -8.80
N ASN A 207 -3.54 -2.31 -8.63
CA ASN A 207 -3.37 -1.15 -9.50
C ASN A 207 -3.68 0.14 -8.73
N ASP A 208 -3.78 1.27 -9.43
CA ASP A 208 -4.03 2.59 -8.83
C ASP A 208 -5.39 2.68 -8.11
N LYS A 209 -6.35 1.81 -8.46
CA LYS A 209 -7.71 1.80 -7.94
C LYS A 209 -7.99 0.66 -6.96
N ILE A 210 -7.53 -0.55 -7.26
CA ILE A 210 -7.88 -1.75 -6.50
C ILE A 210 -6.79 -2.07 -5.49
N GLY A 211 -7.17 -2.11 -4.22
CA GLY A 211 -6.26 -2.40 -3.11
C GLY A 211 -6.94 -3.16 -1.98
N PHE A 212 -6.11 -3.72 -1.11
CA PHE A 212 -6.51 -4.66 -0.07
C PHE A 212 -5.74 -4.37 1.21
N MET A 213 -6.43 -4.57 2.33
CA MET A 213 -5.86 -4.56 3.68
C MET A 213 -6.30 -5.84 4.39
N GLY A 214 -5.34 -6.56 4.95
CA GLY A 214 -5.52 -7.74 5.77
C GLY A 214 -5.33 -7.38 7.24
N PHE A 215 -6.16 -7.97 8.10
CA PHE A 215 -6.15 -7.68 9.52
C PHE A 215 -5.98 -8.94 10.36
N ARG A 216 -5.51 -8.74 11.59
CA ARG A 216 -5.40 -9.81 12.58
C ARG A 216 -6.73 -10.56 12.76
N TYR A 217 -6.62 -11.85 13.07
CA TYR A 217 -7.74 -12.71 13.41
C TYR A 217 -8.62 -12.15 14.55
N GLU A 218 -9.94 -12.16 14.32
CA GLU A 218 -11.06 -11.86 15.21
C GLU A 218 -12.24 -12.78 14.87
N THR A 219 -13.14 -13.07 15.80
CA THR A 219 -14.17 -14.13 15.60
C THR A 219 -15.23 -13.79 14.54
N ASP A 220 -15.56 -12.51 14.35
CA ASP A 220 -16.81 -12.12 13.68
C ASP A 220 -16.65 -11.87 12.17
N PHE A 221 -15.41 -11.75 11.68
CA PHE A 221 -15.11 -11.39 10.31
C PHE A 221 -13.84 -12.10 9.82
N GLN A 222 -13.99 -13.25 9.17
CA GLN A 222 -12.86 -14.08 8.74
C GLN A 222 -12.99 -14.63 7.31
N PRO A 223 -11.89 -14.65 6.53
CA PRO A 223 -10.65 -13.91 6.75
C PRO A 223 -10.90 -12.39 6.78
N ALA A 224 -10.29 -11.66 7.71
CA ALA A 224 -10.51 -10.23 7.89
C ALA A 224 -9.81 -9.41 6.78
N ILE A 225 -10.48 -9.22 5.64
CA ILE A 225 -9.94 -8.53 4.46
C ILE A 225 -10.85 -7.36 4.07
N CYS A 226 -10.34 -6.14 4.08
CA CYS A 226 -11.02 -5.01 3.45
C CYS A 226 -10.40 -4.71 2.08
N TRP A 227 -11.20 -4.17 1.17
CA TRP A 227 -10.74 -3.79 -0.16
C TRP A 227 -11.38 -2.50 -0.64
N THR A 228 -10.69 -1.85 -1.58
CA THR A 228 -11.10 -0.63 -2.26
C THR A 228 -11.08 -0.86 -3.77
N GLN A 229 -11.93 -0.14 -4.50
CA GLN A 229 -11.96 -0.13 -5.97
C GLN A 229 -11.79 1.28 -6.56
N ASP A 230 -11.49 2.28 -5.73
CA ASP A 230 -11.41 3.70 -6.09
C ASP A 230 -10.12 4.38 -5.58
N GLY A 231 -9.11 3.59 -5.27
CA GLY A 231 -7.78 4.07 -4.87
C GLY A 231 -7.66 4.36 -3.38
N GLY A 232 -8.62 3.92 -2.57
CA GLY A 232 -8.64 4.06 -1.12
C GLY A 232 -9.59 5.13 -0.59
N LYS A 233 -10.46 5.70 -1.43
CA LYS A 233 -11.47 6.69 -1.02
C LYS A 233 -12.64 6.00 -0.32
N SER A 234 -13.03 4.83 -0.80
CA SER A 234 -13.98 3.95 -0.15
C SER A 234 -13.41 2.54 0.00
N TRP A 235 -13.62 1.98 1.18
CA TRP A 235 -13.28 0.62 1.59
C TRP A 235 -14.55 -0.12 1.98
N THR A 236 -14.53 -1.43 1.76
CA THR A 236 -15.60 -2.34 2.17
C THR A 236 -15.00 -3.65 2.68
N LYS A 237 -15.73 -4.37 3.53
CA LYS A 237 -15.37 -5.73 3.93
C LYS A 237 -15.53 -6.67 2.73
N LEU A 238 -14.49 -7.42 2.42
CA LEU A 238 -14.50 -8.45 1.39
C LEU A 238 -14.92 -9.78 2.01
N HIS A 239 -16.17 -10.19 1.80
CA HIS A 239 -16.67 -11.47 2.28
C HIS A 239 -16.26 -12.59 1.34
N ILE A 240 -15.45 -13.52 1.84
CA ILE A 240 -15.00 -14.70 1.11
C ILE A 240 -15.51 -15.94 1.84
N LYS A 241 -16.20 -16.82 1.11
CA LYS A 241 -16.68 -18.09 1.68
C LYS A 241 -15.48 -18.98 2.00
N LEU A 242 -15.32 -19.33 3.26
CA LEU A 242 -14.30 -20.26 3.72
C LEU A 242 -14.55 -21.68 3.17
N PRO A 243 -13.51 -22.43 2.76
CA PRO A 243 -13.65 -23.85 2.43
C PRO A 243 -13.89 -24.67 3.71
N ALA A 244 -14.55 -25.81 3.56
CA ALA A 244 -14.80 -26.71 4.69
C ALA A 244 -13.48 -27.22 5.30
N GLY A 245 -13.47 -27.36 6.63
CA GLY A 245 -12.33 -27.85 7.40
C GLY A 245 -11.33 -26.76 7.81
N PHE A 246 -11.67 -25.48 7.65
CA PHE A 246 -10.86 -24.36 8.11
C PHE A 246 -11.50 -23.52 9.22
N GLU A 247 -12.72 -23.87 9.64
CA GLU A 247 -13.55 -23.12 10.58
C GLU A 247 -12.92 -22.99 11.97
N ASP A 248 -12.12 -23.98 12.38
CA ASP A 248 -11.49 -24.02 13.71
C ASP A 248 -10.12 -23.33 13.77
N TYR A 249 -9.65 -22.73 12.67
CA TYR A 249 -8.37 -22.01 12.64
C TYR A 249 -8.56 -20.51 12.74
N GLY A 250 -7.60 -19.85 13.39
CA GLY A 250 -7.36 -18.43 13.19
C GLY A 250 -6.84 -18.17 11.78
N LEU A 251 -7.50 -17.27 11.06
CA LEU A 251 -7.23 -16.95 9.66
C LEU A 251 -6.64 -15.54 9.55
N THR A 252 -5.33 -15.44 9.35
CA THR A 252 -4.65 -14.13 9.30
C THR A 252 -4.22 -13.82 7.87
N PRO A 253 -4.88 -12.88 7.18
CA PRO A 253 -4.43 -12.44 5.86
C PRO A 253 -3.14 -11.64 5.99
N LEU A 254 -2.14 -12.00 5.20
CA LEU A 254 -0.87 -11.31 5.12
C LEU A 254 -0.94 -10.19 4.07
N SER A 255 0.17 -9.79 3.46
CA SER A 255 0.15 -8.86 2.32
C SER A 255 -0.11 -9.60 1.01
N PRO A 256 -1.09 -9.19 0.18
CA PRO A 256 -1.26 -9.75 -1.15
C PRO A 256 -0.20 -9.23 -2.12
N VAL A 257 0.14 -10.05 -3.11
CA VAL A 257 1.07 -9.68 -4.18
C VAL A 257 0.39 -9.84 -5.54
N PHE A 258 0.65 -8.89 -6.43
CA PHE A 258 0.08 -8.84 -7.76
C PHE A 258 1.18 -8.81 -8.84
N LYS A 259 0.93 -9.55 -9.92
CA LYS A 259 1.65 -9.44 -11.18
C LYS A 259 0.63 -9.17 -12.29
N GLY A 260 0.36 -7.89 -12.53
CA GLY A 260 -0.78 -7.46 -13.35
C GLY A 260 -2.09 -7.96 -12.75
N ALA A 261 -2.95 -8.57 -13.57
CA ALA A 261 -4.24 -9.09 -13.13
C ALA A 261 -4.15 -10.29 -12.17
N LYS A 262 -2.99 -10.96 -12.09
CA LYS A 262 -2.80 -12.15 -11.25
C LYS A 262 -2.46 -11.74 -9.82
N GLY A 263 -3.32 -12.11 -8.88
CA GLY A 263 -3.14 -11.85 -7.45
C GLY A 263 -2.95 -13.13 -6.65
N LYS A 264 -2.12 -13.08 -5.61
CA LYS A 264 -1.98 -14.13 -4.61
C LYS A 264 -2.05 -13.51 -3.22
N PHE A 265 -2.94 -14.01 -2.37
CA PHE A 265 -3.18 -13.53 -1.02
C PHE A 265 -2.90 -14.68 -0.03
N PRO A 266 -1.81 -14.63 0.74
CA PRO A 266 -1.54 -15.63 1.77
C PRO A 266 -2.46 -15.43 2.97
N ILE A 267 -3.09 -16.51 3.44
CA ILE A 267 -3.86 -16.58 4.68
C ILE A 267 -3.17 -17.59 5.60
N GLN A 268 -2.59 -17.09 6.68
CA GLN A 268 -1.91 -17.90 7.67
C GLN A 268 -2.93 -18.57 8.59
N LEU A 269 -2.72 -19.86 8.86
CA LEU A 269 -3.57 -20.67 9.73
C LEU A 269 -2.90 -20.83 11.09
N SER A 270 -3.63 -20.52 12.15
CA SER A 270 -3.17 -20.74 13.54
C SER A 270 -4.19 -21.53 14.35
N LYS A 271 -3.74 -22.32 15.32
CA LYS A 271 -4.61 -23.04 16.26
C LYS A 271 -5.11 -22.18 17.42
N ASP A 272 -4.40 -21.10 17.72
CA ASP A 272 -4.64 -20.21 18.85
C ASP A 272 -5.03 -18.79 18.42
N GLY A 273 -5.18 -18.54 17.11
CA GLY A 273 -5.44 -17.20 16.58
C GLY A 273 -4.20 -16.29 16.51
N ALA A 274 -3.02 -16.78 16.90
CA ALA A 274 -1.81 -15.98 17.00
C ALA A 274 -0.55 -16.76 16.55
N SER A 275 0.22 -17.32 17.49
CA SER A 275 1.58 -17.79 17.25
C SER A 275 1.67 -19.28 16.91
N ASN A 276 0.66 -20.10 17.24
CA ASN A 276 0.63 -21.52 16.89
C ASN A 276 0.24 -21.73 15.43
N VAL A 277 1.10 -21.29 14.53
CA VAL A 277 0.94 -21.34 13.07
C VAL A 277 1.12 -22.77 12.58
N VAL A 278 0.12 -23.28 11.86
CA VAL A 278 0.10 -24.66 11.35
C VAL A 278 0.11 -24.77 9.83
N GLY A 279 0.04 -23.64 9.13
CA GLY A 279 0.15 -23.62 7.68
C GLY A 279 -0.26 -22.30 7.06
N THR A 280 -0.33 -22.29 5.73
CA THR A 280 -0.80 -21.15 4.95
C THR A 280 -1.63 -21.68 3.79
N ILE A 281 -2.82 -21.11 3.61
CA ILE A 281 -3.62 -21.29 2.40
C ILE A 281 -3.54 -20.02 1.57
N TYR A 282 -3.86 -20.14 0.29
CA TYR A 282 -3.75 -19.03 -0.64
C TYR A 282 -5.07 -18.79 -1.33
N LEU A 283 -5.45 -17.51 -1.40
CA LEU A 283 -6.41 -17.04 -2.38
C LEU A 283 -5.66 -16.63 -3.64
N THR A 284 -6.19 -16.99 -4.80
CA THR A 284 -5.70 -16.55 -6.10
C THR A 284 -6.78 -15.84 -6.89
N SER A 285 -6.34 -14.87 -7.69
CA SER A 285 -7.18 -14.05 -8.57
C SER A 285 -6.52 -13.91 -9.94
N ASN A 286 -7.34 -13.76 -10.98
CA ASN A 286 -6.90 -13.43 -12.34
C ASN A 286 -7.50 -12.12 -12.87
N ASP A 287 -8.11 -11.31 -11.99
CA ASP A 287 -8.86 -10.11 -12.35
C ASP A 287 -8.58 -8.93 -11.39
N TYR A 288 -7.32 -8.81 -10.96
CA TYR A 288 -6.84 -7.78 -10.01
C TYR A 288 -7.45 -7.90 -8.61
N GLY A 289 -7.97 -9.08 -8.25
CA GLY A 289 -8.59 -9.34 -6.95
C GLY A 289 -10.06 -8.94 -6.86
N LYS A 290 -10.75 -8.76 -8.00
CA LYS A 290 -12.21 -8.60 -8.02
C LYS A 290 -12.91 -9.90 -7.65
N THR A 291 -12.33 -11.03 -8.05
CA THR A 291 -12.75 -12.37 -7.62
C THR A 291 -11.56 -13.15 -7.09
N TRP A 292 -11.85 -13.98 -6.08
CA TRP A 292 -10.87 -14.82 -5.40
C TRP A 292 -11.34 -16.27 -5.34
N ARG A 293 -10.39 -17.20 -5.43
CA ARG A 293 -10.61 -18.62 -5.23
C ARG A 293 -9.48 -19.16 -4.36
N TYR A 294 -9.78 -20.10 -3.47
CA TYR A 294 -8.72 -20.82 -2.78
C TYR A 294 -7.98 -21.72 -3.77
N ASP A 295 -6.65 -21.78 -3.65
CA ASP A 295 -5.85 -22.74 -4.39
C ASP A 295 -6.33 -24.16 -4.05
N LYS A 296 -6.55 -24.98 -5.09
CA LYS A 296 -6.84 -26.40 -4.90
C LYS A 296 -5.60 -27.05 -4.30
N LYS A 297 -5.75 -27.68 -3.13
CA LYS A 297 -4.74 -28.61 -2.60
C LYS A 297 -4.64 -29.83 -3.50
#